data_AF-A0A645B4B4-F1
#
_entry.id   AF-A0A645B4B4-F1
#
_cell.length_a   1.000
_cell.length_b   1.000
_cell.length_c   1.000
_cell.angle_alpha   90.00
_cell.angle_beta   90.00
_cell.angle_gamma   90.00
#
_symmetry.space_group_name_H-M   'P 1'
#
loop_
_entity.id
_entity.type
_entity.pdbx_description
1 polymer ?
#
loop_
_entity_poly.entity_id
_entity_poly.type
_entity_poly.pdbx_seq_one_letter_code
_entity_poly.pdbx_strand_id
1 'polypeptide(L)'
;MESLHVLKNNWMKRNCILLAALFFSYFPLLSSPIPLLPLDQNIGQVIEAEPNSIEQTAKTALSQSYSLSWIETYIPSSMRTGFVFTYDRLLASLLPLKQLQVAASIQRGHLFEIPFCYHEPTYGYGSMTWMLNEDGHFVLLSLSVHE
;
A
#
# COMPACT_ATOMS: atom_id res chain seq x y z
N MET A 1 62.25 -21.79 33.66
CA MET A 1 61.01 -22.56 33.44
C MET A 1 59.88 -21.56 33.13
N GLU A 2 59.97 -20.87 31.98
CA GLU A 2 59.24 -19.60 31.76
C GLU A 2 58.78 -19.36 30.31
N SER A 3 58.70 -20.40 29.47
CA SER A 3 58.48 -20.18 28.02
C SER A 3 57.11 -20.64 27.48
N LEU A 4 56.36 -21.47 28.21
CA LEU A 4 55.11 -22.06 27.68
C LEU A 4 53.83 -21.27 28.02
N HIS A 5 53.83 -20.46 29.09
CA HIS A 5 52.63 -19.72 29.51
C HIS A 5 52.36 -18.45 28.69
N VAL A 6 53.40 -17.83 28.11
CA VAL A 6 53.28 -16.55 27.40
C VAL A 6 52.69 -16.73 25.98
N LEU A 7 53.03 -17.83 25.31
CA LEU A 7 52.55 -18.11 23.94
C LEU A 7 51.04 -18.40 23.86
N LYS A 8 50.47 -19.02 24.89
CA LYS A 8 49.04 -19.38 24.91
C LYS A 8 48.13 -18.15 25.07
N ASN A 9 48.61 -17.12 25.76
CA ASN A 9 47.82 -15.92 26.07
C ASN A 9 47.70 -14.96 24.87
N ASN A 10 48.72 -14.92 24.01
CA ASN A 10 48.71 -14.09 22.79
C ASN A 10 47.86 -14.67 21.65
N TRP A 11 47.65 -15.99 21.63
CA TRP A 11 46.82 -16.63 20.60
C TRP A 11 45.31 -16.41 20.87
N MET A 12 44.87 -16.47 22.13
CA MET A 12 43.47 -16.17 22.49
C MET A 12 43.10 -14.70 22.23
N LYS A 13 43.98 -13.74 22.54
CA LYS A 13 43.70 -12.32 22.28
C LYS A 13 43.55 -11.99 20.79
N ARG A 14 44.36 -12.62 19.92
CA ARG A 14 44.25 -12.45 18.46
C ARG A 14 42.93 -12.98 17.90
N ASN A 15 42.44 -14.11 18.42
CA ASN A 15 41.19 -14.71 17.95
C ASN A 15 39.96 -13.87 18.36
N CYS A 16 39.98 -13.23 19.54
CA CYS A 16 38.88 -12.35 19.95
C CYS A 16 38.80 -11.06 19.11
N ILE A 17 39.95 -10.50 18.70
CA ILE A 17 39.98 -9.29 17.86
C ILE A 17 39.50 -9.60 16.42
N LEU A 18 39.85 -10.75 15.87
CA LEU A 18 39.35 -11.20 14.56
C LEU A 18 37.86 -11.53 14.60
N LEU A 19 37.34 -12.08 15.71
CA LEU A 19 35.91 -12.31 15.87
C LEU A 19 35.12 -11.01 15.99
N ALA A 20 35.64 -10.00 16.70
CA ALA A 20 35.02 -8.68 16.81
C ALA A 20 35.01 -7.93 15.46
N ALA A 21 36.04 -8.10 14.63
CA ALA A 21 36.09 -7.51 13.29
C ALA A 21 35.07 -8.13 12.32
N LEU A 22 34.74 -9.42 12.48
CA LEU A 22 33.75 -10.12 11.65
C LEU A 22 32.29 -9.82 12.04
N PHE A 23 32.03 -9.36 13.27
CA PHE A 23 30.69 -8.95 13.70
C PHE A 23 30.29 -7.55 13.22
N PHE A 24 31.24 -6.67 12.89
CA PHE A 24 30.94 -5.34 12.36
C PHE A 24 30.67 -5.31 10.84
N SER A 25 30.98 -6.38 10.11
CA SER A 25 30.67 -6.48 8.66
C SER A 25 29.26 -6.98 8.35
N TYR A 26 28.44 -7.26 9.37
CA TYR A 26 27.09 -7.81 9.21
C TYR A 26 25.96 -6.89 9.69
N PHE A 27 26.25 -5.63 9.98
CA PHE A 27 25.19 -4.62 10.05
C PHE A 27 25.05 -4.03 8.65
N PRO A 28 23.90 -4.22 7.96
CA PRO A 28 23.62 -3.40 6.78
C PRO A 28 23.55 -1.94 7.26
N LEU A 29 24.64 -1.23 7.09
CA LEU A 29 24.73 0.21 7.25
C LEU A 29 23.76 0.83 6.25
N LEU A 30 22.73 1.49 6.80
CA LEU A 30 21.80 2.39 6.12
C LEU A 30 20.99 1.75 4.99
N SER A 31 19.83 1.19 5.35
CA SER A 31 18.67 1.40 4.49
C SER A 31 18.44 2.91 4.42
N SER A 32 18.76 3.54 3.29
CA SER A 32 18.37 4.92 3.03
C SER A 32 16.87 5.06 3.33
N PRO A 33 16.43 6.09 4.08
CA PRO A 33 15.01 6.27 4.31
C PRO A 33 14.33 6.37 2.95
N ILE A 34 13.37 5.49 2.69
CA ILE A 34 12.56 5.54 1.48
C ILE A 34 11.88 6.91 1.51
N PRO A 35 12.11 7.78 0.50
CA PRO A 35 11.51 9.09 0.50
C PRO A 35 10.00 8.92 0.52
N LEU A 36 9.35 9.39 1.58
CA LEU A 36 7.91 9.41 1.67
C LEU A 36 7.38 10.31 0.54
N LEU A 37 6.36 9.85 -0.17
CA LEU A 37 5.65 10.68 -1.13
C LEU A 37 4.97 11.87 -0.40
N PRO A 38 4.46 12.87 -1.13
CA PRO A 38 3.81 14.02 -0.50
C PRO A 38 2.65 13.64 0.42
N LEU A 39 2.42 14.47 1.43
CA LEU A 39 1.19 14.44 2.23
C LEU A 39 0.15 15.30 1.52
N ASP A 40 -0.99 14.71 1.16
CA ASP A 40 -2.17 15.43 0.71
C ASP A 40 -3.07 15.71 1.94
N GLN A 41 -3.64 16.91 2.01
CA GLN A 41 -4.39 17.35 3.19
C GLN A 41 -5.74 16.62 3.35
N ASN A 42 -6.30 16.11 2.27
CA ASN A 42 -7.62 15.47 2.25
C ASN A 42 -7.51 13.94 2.32
N ILE A 43 -6.47 13.36 1.73
CA ILE A 43 -6.33 11.89 1.65
C ILE A 43 -5.20 11.33 2.54
N GLY A 44 -4.32 12.20 3.05
CA GLY A 44 -3.20 11.81 3.91
C GLY A 44 -1.94 11.44 3.13
N GLN A 45 -1.18 10.46 3.66
CA GLN A 45 0.10 10.05 3.10
C GLN A 45 -0.11 9.33 1.78
N VAL A 46 0.27 9.97 0.66
CA VAL A 46 0.28 9.33 -0.65
C VAL A 46 1.26 8.16 -0.60
N ILE A 47 0.93 7.06 -1.27
CA ILE A 47 1.80 5.90 -1.37
C ILE A 47 2.00 5.44 -2.81
N GLU A 48 3.10 4.73 -3.04
CA GLU A 48 3.24 3.91 -4.23
C GLU A 48 2.59 2.57 -3.93
N ALA A 49 1.50 2.26 -4.64
CA ALA A 49 0.73 1.06 -4.38
C ALA A 49 1.53 -0.19 -4.77
N GLU A 50 1.67 -1.12 -3.83
CA GLU A 50 2.37 -2.38 -4.08
C GLU A 50 1.59 -3.26 -5.06
N PRO A 51 2.26 -4.07 -5.88
CA PRO A 51 1.58 -5.06 -6.71
C PRO A 51 0.69 -5.98 -5.87
N ASN A 52 -0.54 -6.24 -6.34
CA ASN A 52 -1.55 -7.07 -5.66
C ASN A 52 -2.07 -6.52 -4.31
N SER A 53 -1.78 -5.27 -3.97
CA SER A 53 -2.37 -4.58 -2.83
C SER A 53 -3.79 -4.09 -3.12
N ILE A 54 -4.56 -3.80 -2.07
CA ILE A 54 -5.89 -3.20 -2.21
C ILE A 54 -5.81 -1.79 -2.80
N GLU A 55 -4.76 -1.04 -2.48
CA GLU A 55 -4.49 0.28 -3.02
C GLU A 55 -4.26 0.21 -4.53
N GLN A 56 -3.54 -0.81 -5.01
CA GLN A 56 -3.35 -1.02 -6.44
C GLN A 56 -4.64 -1.48 -7.13
N THR A 57 -5.44 -2.34 -6.48
CA THR A 57 -6.77 -2.72 -6.97
C THR A 57 -7.69 -1.50 -7.10
N ALA A 58 -7.74 -0.66 -6.07
CA ALA A 58 -8.55 0.57 -6.08
C ALA A 58 -8.09 1.55 -7.15
N LYS A 59 -6.77 1.78 -7.25
CA LYS A 59 -6.18 2.63 -8.28
C LYS A 59 -6.53 2.14 -9.69
N THR A 60 -6.48 0.83 -9.90
CA THR A 60 -6.85 0.20 -11.17
C THR A 60 -8.34 0.39 -11.46
N ALA A 61 -9.23 0.14 -10.50
CA ALA A 61 -10.66 0.32 -10.66
C ALA A 61 -11.01 1.78 -11.03
N LEU A 62 -10.42 2.75 -10.34
CA LEU A 62 -10.64 4.19 -10.59
C LEU A 62 -10.08 4.67 -11.94
N SER A 63 -9.10 3.97 -12.49
CA SER A 63 -8.46 4.33 -13.77
C SER A 63 -9.14 3.70 -14.99
N GLN A 64 -10.08 2.77 -14.77
CA GLN A 64 -10.82 2.08 -15.82
C GLN A 64 -12.14 2.78 -16.14
N SER A 65 -12.58 2.69 -17.39
CA SER A 65 -13.89 3.20 -17.79
C SER A 65 -15.02 2.42 -17.12
N TYR A 66 -16.03 3.15 -16.64
CA TYR A 66 -17.23 2.55 -16.09
C TYR A 66 -17.98 1.75 -17.15
N SER A 67 -18.34 0.51 -16.83
CA SER A 67 -18.97 -0.44 -17.76
C SER A 67 -19.59 -1.62 -16.99
N LEU A 68 -20.33 -2.49 -17.70
CA LEU A 68 -20.88 -3.70 -17.08
C LEU A 68 -19.78 -4.62 -16.54
N SER A 69 -18.68 -4.81 -17.29
CA SER A 69 -17.56 -5.64 -16.84
C SER A 69 -16.87 -5.06 -15.61
N TRP A 70 -16.83 -3.73 -15.47
CA TRP A 70 -16.34 -3.07 -14.26
C TRP A 70 -17.17 -3.48 -13.03
N ILE A 71 -18.50 -3.40 -13.15
CA ILE A 71 -19.42 -3.83 -12.09
C ILE A 71 -19.24 -5.32 -11.79
N GLU A 72 -19.13 -6.17 -12.81
CA GLU A 72 -18.97 -7.60 -12.62
C GLU A 72 -17.66 -7.99 -11.95
N THR A 73 -16.60 -7.20 -12.18
CA THR A 73 -15.27 -7.41 -11.61
C THR A 73 -15.20 -7.02 -10.14
N TYR A 74 -15.75 -5.85 -9.79
CA TYR A 74 -15.51 -5.27 -8.46
C TYR A 74 -16.69 -5.41 -7.50
N ILE A 75 -17.91 -5.65 -7.99
CA ILE A 75 -19.13 -5.66 -7.17
C ILE A 75 -19.64 -7.09 -7.01
N PRO A 76 -19.87 -7.56 -5.77
CA PRO A 76 -20.38 -8.91 -5.54
C PRO A 76 -21.79 -9.03 -6.10
N SER A 77 -22.11 -10.19 -6.68
CA SER A 77 -23.37 -10.42 -7.41
C SER A 77 -24.62 -10.06 -6.61
N SER A 78 -24.59 -10.32 -5.29
CA SER A 78 -25.68 -10.01 -4.35
C SER A 78 -25.97 -8.52 -4.18
N MET A 79 -25.01 -7.63 -4.50
CA MET A 79 -25.13 -6.18 -4.29
C MET A 79 -25.26 -5.37 -5.58
N ARG A 80 -24.99 -5.97 -6.75
CA ARG A 80 -24.90 -5.23 -8.03
C ARG A 80 -26.08 -4.30 -8.29
N THR A 81 -27.31 -4.78 -8.12
CA THR A 81 -28.51 -3.97 -8.36
C THR A 81 -28.58 -2.75 -7.45
N GLY A 82 -28.36 -2.92 -6.14
CA GLY A 82 -28.39 -1.81 -5.18
C GLY A 82 -27.23 -0.84 -5.38
N PHE A 83 -26.06 -1.37 -5.71
CA PHE A 83 -24.86 -0.58 -5.99
C PHE A 83 -25.05 0.29 -7.25
N VAL A 84 -25.49 -0.30 -8.36
CA VAL A 84 -25.79 0.44 -9.60
C VAL A 84 -26.87 1.49 -9.33
N PHE A 85 -27.97 1.14 -8.66
CA PHE A 85 -29.01 2.11 -8.33
C PHE A 85 -28.47 3.34 -7.57
N THR A 86 -27.48 3.15 -6.71
CA THR A 86 -26.91 4.20 -5.86
C THR A 86 -25.82 5.01 -6.59
N TYR A 87 -24.94 4.35 -7.35
CA TYR A 87 -23.69 4.94 -7.82
C TYR A 87 -23.57 5.10 -9.34
N ASP A 88 -24.51 4.60 -10.14
CA ASP A 88 -24.40 4.56 -11.61
C ASP A 88 -24.11 5.93 -12.22
N ARG A 89 -24.88 6.96 -11.85
CA ARG A 89 -24.66 8.33 -12.36
C ARG A 89 -23.31 8.90 -11.95
N LEU A 90 -22.92 8.67 -10.69
CA LEU A 90 -21.66 9.15 -10.16
C LEU A 90 -20.50 8.52 -10.91
N LEU A 91 -20.46 7.19 -11.01
CA LEU A 91 -19.39 6.46 -11.69
C LEU A 91 -19.33 6.76 -13.19
N ALA A 92 -20.47 6.91 -13.85
CA ALA A 92 -20.53 7.30 -15.26
C ALA A 92 -19.95 8.69 -15.52
N SER A 93 -20.07 9.62 -14.55
CA SER A 93 -19.46 10.96 -14.65
C SER A 93 -18.00 11.01 -14.20
N LEU A 94 -17.62 10.15 -13.25
CA LEU A 94 -16.33 10.19 -12.57
C LEU A 94 -15.25 9.41 -13.32
N LEU A 95 -15.60 8.24 -13.85
CA LEU A 95 -14.62 7.31 -14.41
C LEU A 95 -14.49 7.44 -15.93
N PRO A 96 -13.29 7.28 -16.50
CA PRO A 96 -12.01 6.98 -15.83
C PRO A 96 -11.34 8.23 -15.26
N LEU A 97 -10.76 8.11 -14.06
CA LEU A 97 -9.96 9.17 -13.47
C LEU A 97 -8.55 9.23 -14.06
N LYS A 98 -8.03 10.46 -14.17
CA LYS A 98 -6.66 10.77 -14.60
C LYS A 98 -5.91 11.48 -13.49
N GLN A 99 -4.58 11.41 -13.55
CA GLN A 99 -3.69 11.98 -12.52
C GLN A 99 -4.08 11.53 -11.10
N LEU A 100 -4.39 10.24 -10.97
CA LEU A 100 -4.90 9.61 -9.75
C LEU A 100 -3.76 9.31 -8.77
N GLN A 101 -3.97 9.70 -7.52
CA GLN A 101 -3.16 9.32 -6.37
C GLN A 101 -4.01 8.58 -5.35
N VAL A 102 -3.40 7.64 -4.64
CA VAL A 102 -4.02 6.88 -3.55
C VAL A 102 -3.16 7.02 -2.30
N ALA A 103 -3.82 7.06 -1.14
CA ALA A 103 -3.16 7.04 0.15
C ALA A 103 -3.15 5.63 0.74
N ALA A 104 -2.40 5.45 1.83
CA ALA A 104 -2.38 4.21 2.59
C ALA A 104 -3.80 3.80 3.03
N SER A 105 -4.12 2.51 2.92
CA SER A 105 -5.39 1.98 3.38
C SER A 105 -5.60 2.18 4.88
N ILE A 106 -6.84 2.51 5.25
CA ILE A 106 -7.28 2.61 6.64
C ILE A 106 -8.13 1.36 6.93
N GLN A 107 -7.56 0.43 7.68
CA GLN A 107 -8.26 -0.80 8.05
C GLN A 107 -9.19 -0.59 9.25
N ARG A 108 -10.46 -0.95 9.09
CA ARG A 108 -11.48 -0.92 10.15
C ARG A 108 -12.18 -2.27 10.23
N GLY A 109 -11.66 -3.16 11.08
CA GLY A 109 -12.10 -4.55 11.13
C GLY A 109 -11.77 -5.28 9.83
N HIS A 110 -12.80 -5.73 9.11
CA HIS A 110 -12.68 -6.41 7.81
C HIS A 110 -12.77 -5.47 6.61
N LEU A 111 -12.96 -4.17 6.86
CA LEU A 111 -13.09 -3.16 5.81
C LEU A 111 -11.77 -2.44 5.59
N PHE A 112 -11.47 -2.17 4.32
CA PHE A 112 -10.35 -1.36 3.87
C PHE A 112 -10.90 -0.10 3.23
N GLU A 113 -10.70 1.04 3.87
CA GLU A 113 -11.01 2.35 3.31
C GLU A 113 -9.78 2.85 2.54
N ILE A 114 -9.93 3.14 1.26
CA ILE A 114 -8.86 3.60 0.37
C ILE A 114 -9.14 5.05 -0.04
N PRO A 115 -8.48 6.02 0.59
CA PRO A 115 -8.57 7.41 0.18
C PRO A 115 -7.87 7.64 -1.16
N PHE A 116 -8.46 8.46 -2.01
CA PHE A 116 -7.90 8.80 -3.32
C PHE A 116 -8.17 10.26 -3.69
N CYS A 117 -7.29 10.84 -4.50
CA CYS A 117 -7.51 12.15 -5.10
C CYS A 117 -7.10 12.13 -6.58
N TYR A 118 -7.72 13.01 -7.36
CA TYR A 118 -7.42 13.22 -8.77
C TYR A 118 -7.26 14.71 -9.03
N HIS A 119 -6.54 15.07 -10.10
CA HIS A 119 -6.22 16.46 -10.40
C HIS A 119 -6.74 16.92 -11.77
N GLU A 120 -7.29 16.01 -12.56
CA GLU A 120 -7.97 16.31 -13.83
C GLU A 120 -9.41 15.78 -13.83
N PRO A 121 -10.39 16.55 -14.37
CA PRO A 121 -10.27 17.91 -14.91
C PRO A 121 -10.16 19.01 -13.84
N THR A 122 -10.54 18.71 -12.61
CA THR A 122 -10.39 19.55 -11.42
C THR A 122 -9.89 18.69 -10.27
N TYR A 123 -9.34 19.32 -9.22
CA TYR A 123 -9.06 18.60 -8.00
C TYR A 123 -10.35 18.04 -7.42
N GLY A 124 -10.32 16.78 -7.02
CA GLY A 124 -11.36 16.13 -6.25
C GLY A 124 -10.78 14.96 -5.49
N TYR A 125 -11.48 14.53 -4.46
CA TYR A 125 -11.01 13.46 -3.58
C TYR A 125 -12.16 12.62 -3.07
N GLY A 126 -11.86 11.47 -2.49
CA GLY A 126 -12.88 10.56 -2.03
C GLY A 126 -12.28 9.35 -1.33
N SER A 127 -13.15 8.41 -1.01
CA SER A 127 -12.73 7.11 -0.51
C SER A 127 -13.56 5.98 -1.10
N MET A 128 -12.90 4.85 -1.31
CA MET A 128 -13.55 3.58 -1.67
C MET A 128 -13.46 2.63 -0.48
N THR A 129 -14.58 2.01 -0.11
CA THR A 129 -14.61 1.01 0.97
C THR A 129 -14.67 -0.38 0.38
N TRP A 130 -13.66 -1.18 0.68
CA TRP A 130 -13.49 -2.54 0.17
C TRP A 130 -13.56 -3.56 1.30
N MET A 131 -13.79 -4.81 0.94
CA MET A 131 -13.57 -5.95 1.80
C MET A 131 -12.89 -7.07 1.01
N LEU A 132 -12.14 -7.92 1.71
CA LEU A 132 -11.66 -9.17 1.14
C LEU A 132 -12.78 -10.21 1.27
N ASN A 133 -13.22 -10.80 0.17
CA ASN A 133 -14.23 -11.86 0.18
C ASN A 133 -13.62 -13.23 0.55
N GLU A 134 -14.47 -14.25 0.68
CA GLU A 134 -14.05 -15.61 1.04
C GLU A 134 -13.11 -16.25 -0.01
N ASP A 135 -13.21 -15.82 -1.27
CA ASP A 135 -12.37 -16.29 -2.38
C ASP A 135 -10.99 -15.58 -2.44
N GLY A 136 -10.72 -14.65 -1.52
CA GLY A 136 -9.48 -13.86 -1.51
C GLY A 136 -9.42 -12.72 -2.53
N HIS A 137 -10.57 -12.30 -3.04
CA HIS A 137 -10.72 -11.15 -3.94
C HIS A 137 -11.23 -9.91 -3.19
N PHE A 138 -10.69 -8.75 -3.54
CA PHE A 138 -11.21 -7.48 -3.05
C PHE A 138 -12.48 -7.11 -3.79
N VAL A 139 -13.54 -6.85 -3.03
CA VAL A 139 -14.83 -6.40 -3.55
C VAL A 139 -15.19 -5.03 -2.98
N LEU A 140 -15.75 -4.17 -3.81
CA LEU A 140 -16.11 -2.80 -3.49
C LEU A 140 -17.53 -2.76 -2.91
N LEU A 141 -17.67 -2.09 -1.77
CA LEU A 141 -18.95 -1.97 -1.06
C LEU A 141 -19.58 -0.60 -1.23
N SER A 142 -18.76 0.45 -1.19
CA SER A 142 -19.21 1.83 -1.31
C SER A 142 -18.11 2.75 -1.82
N LEU A 143 -18.52 3.88 -2.36
CA LEU A 143 -17.63 4.97 -2.78
C LEU A 143 -18.24 6.30 -2.33
N SER A 144 -17.38 7.23 -1.93
CA SER A 144 -17.71 8.62 -1.64
C SER A 144 -16.77 9.53 -2.41
N VAL A 145 -17.27 10.69 -2.85
CA VAL A 145 -16.51 11.71 -3.58
C VAL A 145 -16.88 13.07 -3.01
N HIS A 146 -15.86 13.93 -2.92
CA HIS A 146 -15.91 15.29 -2.42
C HIS A 146 -15.21 16.22 -3.42
N GLU A 147 -15.77 17.43 -3.56
CA GLU A 147 -15.20 18.53 -4.34
C GLU A 147 -14.49 19.52 -3.41
#